data_AF-A0A538RDX1-F1
#
_entry.id   AF-A0A538RDX1-F1
#
_cell.length_a   1.000
_cell.length_b   1.000
_cell.length_c   1.000
_cell.angle_alpha   90.00
_cell.angle_beta   90.00
_cell.angle_gamma   90.00
#
_symmetry.space_group_name_H-M   'P 1'
#
loop_
_entity.id
_entity.type
_entity.pdbx_description
1 polymer ?
#
loop_
_entity_poly.entity_id
_entity_poly.type
_entity_poly.pdbx_seq_one_letter_code
_entity_poly.pdbx_strand_id
1 'polypeptide(L)'
;MLVVLAVLALVAPATDIVGVDDFIDAPRALFGRTRVAVERALGAPLVVRPRTLLPGPGLAAEAIDELSYPGVVVAVSRRSAVVRRVEITEARWSLPRGLNVGTQRRRVEETLGEPQLVSDVSVLYLDADGFPNTVEFHFRVDRVQRIEWSFAPID
;
A
#
# COMPACT_ATOMS: atom_id res chain seq x y z
N MET A 1 3.98 -44.53 20.70
CA MET A 1 4.93 -43.43 20.47
C MET A 1 4.13 -42.26 19.90
N LEU A 2 3.79 -41.29 20.75
CA LEU A 2 2.94 -40.15 20.37
C LEU A 2 3.85 -39.02 19.88
N VAL A 3 3.79 -38.68 18.59
CA VAL A 3 4.49 -37.51 18.04
C VAL A 3 3.63 -36.30 18.34
N VAL A 4 4.05 -35.50 19.32
CA VAL A 4 3.47 -34.18 19.58
C VAL A 4 4.05 -33.22 18.56
N LEU A 5 3.25 -32.86 17.55
CA LEU A 5 3.58 -31.80 16.60
C LEU A 5 3.40 -30.46 17.33
N ALA A 6 4.50 -29.87 17.82
CA ALA A 6 4.48 -28.52 18.36
C ALA A 6 4.32 -27.53 17.19
N VAL A 7 3.10 -27.04 16.96
CA VAL A 7 2.87 -25.86 16.12
C VAL A 7 3.33 -24.65 16.93
N LEU A 8 4.56 -24.20 16.69
CA LEU A 8 5.02 -22.89 17.17
C LEU A 8 4.26 -21.82 16.38
N ALA A 9 3.18 -21.29 16.96
CA ALA A 9 2.63 -20.02 16.53
C ALA A 9 3.69 -18.95 16.82
N LEU A 10 4.42 -18.52 15.79
CA LEU A 10 5.33 -17.38 15.90
C LEU A 10 4.42 -16.15 16.06
N VAL A 11 4.32 -15.63 17.28
CA VAL A 11 3.64 -14.36 17.53
C VAL A 11 4.46 -13.29 16.82
N ALA A 12 3.85 -12.56 15.88
CA ALA A 12 4.50 -11.45 15.21
C ALA A 12 4.96 -10.43 16.27
N PRO A 13 6.12 -9.76 16.08
CA PRO A 13 6.50 -8.69 16.98
C PRO A 13 5.45 -7.57 16.93
N ALA A 14 5.35 -6.78 18.00
CA ALA A 14 4.48 -5.60 18.01
C ALA A 14 4.77 -4.72 16.79
N THR A 15 3.73 -4.05 16.26
CA THR A 15 3.82 -3.19 15.09
C THR A 15 4.96 -2.18 15.23
N ASP A 16 5.86 -2.13 14.24
CA ASP A 16 6.87 -1.08 14.14
C ASP A 16 6.23 0.16 13.52
N ILE A 17 5.71 1.03 14.38
CA ILE A 17 4.98 2.24 13.99
C ILE A 17 5.80 3.11 13.03
N VAL A 18 7.06 3.41 13.39
CA VAL A 18 7.94 4.25 12.56
C VAL A 18 8.18 3.58 11.21
N GLY A 19 8.35 2.26 11.21
CA GLY A 19 8.51 1.49 9.98
C GLY A 19 7.30 1.50 9.06
N VAL A 20 6.10 1.44 9.63
CA VAL A 20 4.84 1.53 8.89
C VAL A 20 4.66 2.92 8.30
N ASP A 21 4.89 3.98 9.08
CA ASP A 21 4.75 5.37 8.63
C ASP A 21 5.71 5.69 7.47
N ASP A 22 6.99 5.32 7.61
CA ASP A 22 8.00 5.43 6.55
C ASP A 22 7.55 4.70 5.27
N PHE A 23 6.92 3.54 5.42
CA PHE A 23 6.46 2.74 4.30
C PHE A 23 5.19 3.31 3.65
N ILE A 24 4.29 3.92 4.44
CA ILE A 24 3.09 4.59 3.95
C ILE A 24 3.45 5.82 3.11
N ASP A 25 4.50 6.56 3.48
CA ASP A 25 4.95 7.75 2.76
C ASP A 25 5.79 7.44 1.51
N ALA A 26 6.27 6.21 1.35
CA ALA A 26 7.13 5.79 0.24
C ALA A 26 6.63 6.19 -1.16
N PRO A 27 5.35 6.01 -1.55
CA PRO A 27 4.88 6.38 -2.88
C PRO A 27 4.93 7.89 -3.11
N ARG A 28 4.68 8.69 -2.06
CA ARG A 28 4.74 10.15 -2.14
C ARG A 28 6.17 10.63 -2.26
N ALA A 29 7.13 9.93 -1.66
CA ALA A 29 8.56 10.19 -1.86
C ALA A 29 9.01 9.82 -3.30
N LEU A 30 8.50 8.72 -3.86
CA LEU A 30 8.87 8.27 -5.21
C LEU A 30 8.22 9.10 -6.33
N PHE A 31 6.92 9.39 -6.20
CA PHE A 31 6.11 9.93 -7.30
C PHE A 31 5.59 11.34 -7.00
N GLY A 32 5.63 11.78 -5.75
CA GLY A 32 5.04 13.04 -5.32
C GLY A 32 3.58 12.94 -4.89
N ARG A 33 3.04 14.06 -4.41
CA ARG A 33 1.72 14.14 -3.77
C ARG A 33 0.59 14.62 -4.68
N THR A 34 0.92 15.06 -5.90
CA THR A 34 -0.04 15.64 -6.85
C THR A 34 0.15 15.06 -8.24
N ARG A 35 -0.89 15.14 -9.08
CA ARG A 35 -0.82 14.75 -10.49
C ARG A 35 0.39 15.34 -11.21
N VAL A 36 0.65 16.63 -11.01
CA VAL A 36 1.79 17.32 -11.65
C VAL A 36 3.13 16.74 -11.19
N ALA A 37 3.27 16.41 -9.90
CA ALA A 37 4.48 15.78 -9.39
C ALA A 37 4.66 14.36 -9.94
N VAL A 38 3.57 13.59 -10.00
CA VAL A 38 3.55 12.22 -10.56
C VAL A 38 3.94 12.24 -12.04
N GLU A 39 3.35 13.13 -12.84
CA GLU A 39 3.69 13.26 -14.26
C GLU A 39 5.12 13.77 -14.47
N ARG A 40 5.67 14.57 -13.54
CA ARG A 40 7.08 14.95 -13.57
C ARG A 40 8.01 13.76 -13.27
N ALA A 41 7.62 12.88 -12.35
CA ALA A 41 8.43 11.73 -11.95
C ALA A 41 8.34 10.56 -12.95
N LEU A 42 7.15 10.30 -13.51
CA LEU A 42 6.86 9.13 -14.33
C LEU A 42 6.63 9.45 -15.81
N GLY A 43 6.57 10.72 -16.18
CA GLY A 43 6.12 11.16 -17.50
C GLY A 43 4.60 11.16 -17.64
N ALA A 44 4.12 11.31 -18.87
CA ALA A 44 2.69 11.23 -19.17
C ALA A 44 2.14 9.80 -18.94
N PRO A 45 0.93 9.65 -18.38
CA PRO A 45 0.32 8.35 -18.21
C PRO A 45 -0.03 7.71 -19.55
N LEU A 46 0.04 6.38 -19.63
CA LEU A 46 -0.37 5.61 -20.81
C LEU A 46 -1.87 5.67 -21.02
N VAL A 47 -2.62 5.69 -19.92
CA VAL A 47 -4.08 5.70 -19.90
C VAL A 47 -4.54 6.56 -18.72
N VAL A 48 -5.58 7.36 -18.94
CA VAL A 48 -6.31 8.08 -17.88
C VAL A 48 -7.75 7.57 -17.87
N ARG A 49 -8.20 7.03 -16.73
CA ARG A 49 -9.55 6.49 -16.56
C ARG A 49 -10.32 7.24 -15.47
N PRO A 50 -11.47 7.85 -15.80
CA PRO A 50 -12.45 8.30 -14.82
C PRO A 50 -12.88 7.16 -13.91
N ARG A 51 -12.82 7.35 -12.58
CA ARG A 51 -13.31 6.38 -11.60
C ARG A 51 -13.97 7.08 -10.42
N THR A 52 -14.72 6.30 -9.66
CA THR A 52 -15.19 6.68 -8.33
C THR A 52 -14.42 5.83 -7.33
N LEU A 53 -13.67 6.48 -6.45
CA LEU A 53 -13.05 5.82 -5.32
C LEU A 53 -14.14 5.60 -4.27
N LEU A 54 -14.43 4.34 -3.98
CA LEU A 54 -15.38 4.00 -2.92
C LEU A 54 -14.75 4.31 -1.56
N PRO A 55 -15.54 4.83 -0.62
CA PRO A 55 -15.01 5.23 0.66
C PRO A 55 -14.71 4.02 1.55
N GLY A 56 -13.72 4.19 2.44
CA GLY A 56 -13.66 3.43 3.68
C GLY A 56 -14.76 3.89 4.66
N PRO A 57 -14.95 3.21 5.80
CA PRO A 57 -15.95 3.58 6.80
C PRO A 57 -15.85 5.07 7.19
N GLY A 58 -16.95 5.81 7.07
CA GLY A 58 -17.02 7.24 7.45
C GLY A 58 -16.53 8.25 6.41
N LEU A 59 -16.09 7.83 5.22
CA LEU A 59 -15.68 8.72 4.14
C LEU A 59 -16.75 8.85 3.04
N ALA A 60 -16.70 9.93 2.27
CA ALA A 60 -17.54 10.11 1.08
C ALA A 60 -16.86 9.50 -0.16
N ALA A 61 -17.66 8.98 -1.10
CA ALA A 61 -17.14 8.55 -2.39
C ALA A 61 -16.54 9.76 -3.14
N GLU A 62 -15.40 9.54 -3.79
CA GLU A 62 -14.65 10.61 -4.45
C GLU A 62 -14.47 10.35 -5.94
N ALA A 63 -14.68 11.38 -6.76
CA ALA A 63 -14.37 11.31 -8.18
C ALA A 63 -12.85 11.45 -8.40
N ILE A 64 -12.25 10.46 -9.04
CA ILE A 64 -10.81 10.36 -9.27
C ILE A 64 -10.49 10.14 -10.75
N ASP A 65 -9.26 10.50 -11.14
CA ASP A 65 -8.63 10.01 -12.36
C ASP A 65 -7.60 8.94 -11.99
N GLU A 66 -7.75 7.75 -12.56
CA GLU A 66 -6.79 6.67 -12.47
C GLU A 66 -5.78 6.79 -13.62
N LEU A 67 -4.52 7.04 -13.27
CA LEU A 67 -3.39 7.21 -14.17
C LEU A 67 -2.60 5.90 -14.24
N SER A 68 -2.56 5.27 -15.41
CA SER A 68 -1.84 4.00 -15.60
C SER A 68 -0.45 4.22 -16.17
N TYR A 69 0.54 3.59 -15.53
CA TYR A 69 1.94 3.53 -15.94
C TYR A 69 2.39 2.06 -15.99
N PRO A 70 3.54 1.73 -16.61
CA PRO A 70 4.10 0.39 -16.50
C PRO A 70 4.31 0.01 -15.02
N GLY A 71 3.64 -1.03 -14.54
CA GLY A 71 3.79 -1.55 -13.16
C GLY A 71 3.28 -0.67 -12.03
N VAL A 72 2.62 0.46 -12.33
CA VAL A 72 2.09 1.41 -11.33
C VAL A 72 0.76 1.99 -11.79
N VAL A 73 -0.18 2.12 -10.86
CA VAL A 73 -1.41 2.88 -11.04
C VAL A 73 -1.50 3.95 -9.95
N VAL A 74 -1.79 5.18 -10.33
CA VAL A 74 -1.95 6.30 -9.41
C VAL A 74 -3.34 6.89 -9.56
N ALA A 75 -4.14 6.89 -8.50
CA ALA A 75 -5.41 7.61 -8.48
C ALA A 75 -5.20 9.01 -7.91
N VAL A 76 -5.68 10.02 -8.63
CA VAL A 76 -5.66 11.42 -8.19
C VAL A 76 -7.08 11.97 -8.08
N SER A 77 -7.33 12.84 -7.11
CA SER A 77 -8.60 13.55 -6.98
C SER A 77 -8.88 14.38 -8.22
N ARG A 78 -10.09 14.34 -8.76
CA ARG A 78 -10.50 15.30 -9.81
C ARG A 78 -10.72 16.71 -9.27
N ARG A 79 -11.01 16.83 -7.96
CA ARG A 79 -11.25 18.12 -7.32
C ARG A 79 -9.95 18.84 -7.00
N SER A 80 -8.96 18.13 -6.45
CA SER A 80 -7.73 18.75 -5.93
C SER A 80 -6.44 18.31 -6.64
N ALA A 81 -6.51 17.33 -7.56
CA ALA A 81 -5.35 16.70 -8.19
C ALA A 81 -4.36 16.04 -7.21
N VAL A 82 -4.73 15.86 -5.94
CA VAL A 82 -3.92 15.19 -4.92
C VAL A 82 -4.00 13.66 -5.10
N VAL A 83 -2.89 12.97 -4.87
CA VAL A 83 -2.82 11.50 -4.90
C VAL A 83 -3.67 10.91 -3.78
N ARG A 84 -4.60 10.04 -4.15
CA ARG A 84 -5.56 9.35 -3.26
C ARG A 84 -5.21 7.88 -3.07
N ARG A 85 -4.64 7.27 -4.11
CA ARG A 85 -4.23 5.86 -4.10
C ARG A 85 -3.01 5.65 -4.98
N VAL A 86 -2.12 4.75 -4.57
CA VAL A 86 -1.05 4.22 -5.43
C VAL A 86 -1.08 2.71 -5.35
N GLU A 87 -0.91 2.06 -6.49
CA GLU A 87 -0.77 0.62 -6.60
C GLU A 87 0.54 0.31 -7.34
N ILE A 88 1.36 -0.58 -6.79
CA ILE A 88 2.58 -1.08 -7.44
C ILE A 88 2.46 -2.59 -7.65
N THR A 89 2.77 -3.05 -8.86
CA THR A 89 2.74 -4.47 -9.26
C THR A 89 4.06 -5.00 -9.83
N GLU A 90 5.08 -4.15 -9.94
CA GLU A 90 6.42 -4.53 -10.41
C GLU A 90 7.49 -4.33 -9.32
N ALA A 91 8.48 -5.23 -9.29
CA ALA A 91 9.55 -5.24 -8.29
C ALA A 91 10.66 -4.20 -8.51
N ARG A 92 10.54 -3.34 -9.54
CA ARG A 92 11.61 -2.41 -9.95
C ARG A 92 11.77 -1.20 -9.05
N TRP A 93 10.81 -0.95 -8.17
CA TRP A 93 10.81 0.20 -7.27
C TRP A 93 11.57 -0.13 -6.00
N SER A 94 12.44 0.78 -5.56
CA SER A 94 13.15 0.65 -4.29
C SER A 94 12.26 1.18 -3.17
N LEU A 95 11.56 0.29 -2.47
CA LEU A 95 10.74 0.65 -1.31
C LEU A 95 11.52 0.50 0.01
N PRO A 96 11.13 1.23 1.07
CA PRO A 96 11.80 1.15 2.36
C PRO A 96 11.89 -0.29 2.87
N ARG A 97 13.00 -0.58 3.57
CA ARG A 97 13.28 -1.89 4.19
C ARG A 97 13.31 -3.07 3.21
N GLY A 98 13.37 -2.79 1.90
CA GLY A 98 13.41 -3.80 0.85
C GLY A 98 12.10 -4.56 0.65
N LEU A 99 10.98 -4.03 1.14
CA LEU A 99 9.66 -4.66 1.02
C LEU A 99 9.04 -4.36 -0.35
N ASN A 100 9.52 -5.05 -1.37
CA ASN A 100 9.07 -4.89 -2.76
C ASN A 100 8.07 -5.98 -3.18
N VAL A 101 7.47 -5.82 -4.36
CA VAL A 101 6.77 -6.92 -5.03
C VAL A 101 7.72 -8.13 -5.15
N GLY A 102 7.21 -9.31 -4.80
CA GLY A 102 7.96 -10.57 -4.70
C GLY A 102 8.46 -10.92 -3.29
N THR A 103 8.39 -9.98 -2.34
CA THR A 103 8.74 -10.22 -0.92
C THR A 103 7.84 -11.28 -0.31
N GLN A 104 8.38 -12.14 0.55
CA GLN A 104 7.56 -13.14 1.27
C GLN A 104 6.74 -12.47 2.36
N ARG A 105 5.52 -12.94 2.57
CA ARG A 105 4.58 -12.48 3.61
C ARG A 105 5.24 -12.47 4.98
N ARG A 106 5.90 -13.57 5.33
CA ARG A 106 6.64 -13.69 6.59
C ARG A 106 7.64 -12.54 6.79
N ARG A 107 8.36 -12.14 5.73
CA ARG A 107 9.32 -11.04 5.81
C ARG A 107 8.63 -9.69 6.01
N VAL A 108 7.46 -9.47 5.41
CA VAL A 108 6.65 -8.25 5.65
C VAL A 108 6.28 -8.17 7.12
N GLU A 109 5.68 -9.24 7.66
CA GLU A 109 5.23 -9.33 9.05
C GLU A 109 6.39 -9.26 10.06
N GLU A 110 7.55 -9.87 9.76
CA GLU A 110 8.76 -9.75 10.59
C GLU A 110 9.36 -8.33 10.55
N THR A 111 9.19 -7.60 9.45
CA THR A 111 9.80 -6.26 9.25
C THR A 111 8.93 -5.11 9.77
N LEU A 112 7.60 -5.25 9.68
CA LEU A 112 6.63 -4.23 10.08
C LEU A 112 5.88 -4.59 11.36
N GLY A 113 6.03 -5.82 11.85
CA GLY A 113 5.31 -6.33 13.00
C GLY A 113 3.85 -6.69 12.69
N GLU A 114 3.04 -6.74 13.74
CA GLU A 114 1.64 -7.14 13.70
C GLU A 114 0.79 -6.17 12.84
N PRO A 115 0.12 -6.66 11.78
CA PRO A 115 -0.83 -5.86 10.99
C PRO A 115 -2.17 -5.67 11.70
N GLN A 116 -2.91 -4.62 11.36
CA GLN A 116 -4.24 -4.36 11.93
C GLN A 116 -5.32 -5.27 11.35
N LEU A 117 -5.22 -5.65 10.07
CA LEU A 117 -6.11 -6.65 9.47
C LEU A 117 -5.30 -7.71 8.72
N VAL A 118 -5.75 -8.95 8.87
CA VAL A 118 -5.12 -10.13 8.29
C VAL A 118 -6.18 -10.93 7.56
N SER A 119 -5.88 -11.28 6.32
CA SER A 119 -6.64 -12.27 5.55
C SER A 119 -5.69 -13.29 4.91
N ASP A 120 -6.25 -14.29 4.22
CA ASP A 120 -5.45 -15.27 3.47
C ASP A 120 -4.70 -14.62 2.30
N VAL A 121 -5.24 -13.53 1.76
CA VAL A 121 -4.75 -12.89 0.52
C VAL A 121 -4.13 -11.51 0.74
N SER A 122 -4.23 -10.95 1.94
CA SER A 122 -3.67 -9.65 2.25
C SER A 122 -3.39 -9.41 3.73
N VAL A 123 -2.54 -8.42 3.99
CA VAL A 123 -2.37 -7.81 5.31
C VAL A 123 -2.42 -6.29 5.16
N LEU A 124 -3.09 -5.63 6.10
CA LEU A 124 -3.27 -4.18 6.12
C LEU A 124 -2.53 -3.59 7.31
N TYR A 125 -1.74 -2.55 7.03
CA TYR A 125 -1.14 -1.69 8.03
C TYR A 125 -1.77 -0.30 7.97
N LEU A 126 -2.05 0.27 9.13
CA LEU A 126 -2.55 1.63 9.31
C LEU A 126 -1.43 2.55 9.80
N ASP A 127 -1.51 3.81 9.41
CA ASP A 127 -0.74 4.92 9.98
C ASP A 127 -0.93 5.00 11.51
N ALA A 128 0.08 5.50 12.23
CA ALA A 128 0.12 5.62 13.68
C ALA A 128 -1.09 6.37 14.27
N ASP A 129 -1.53 7.42 13.57
CA ASP A 129 -2.67 8.26 13.98
C ASP A 129 -4.03 7.59 13.70
N GLY A 130 -4.03 6.37 13.17
CA GLY A 130 -5.22 5.60 12.81
C GLY A 130 -5.66 5.82 11.36
N PHE A 131 -6.92 5.50 11.07
CA PHE A 131 -7.51 5.65 9.72
C PHE A 131 -7.45 7.14 9.34
N PRO A 132 -6.53 7.51 8.44
CA PRO A 132 -6.96 7.48 7.04
C PRO A 132 -5.92 7.01 6.00
N ASN A 133 -4.63 6.94 6.35
CA ASN A 133 -3.60 6.44 5.45
C ASN A 133 -3.33 4.97 5.74
N THR A 134 -3.19 4.17 4.69
CA THR A 134 -3.02 2.74 4.83
C THR A 134 -2.06 2.21 3.78
N VAL A 135 -1.45 1.08 4.09
CA VAL A 135 -0.78 0.23 3.11
C VAL A 135 -1.27 -1.21 3.24
N GLU A 136 -1.72 -1.76 2.14
CA GLU A 136 -2.15 -3.15 2.03
C GLU A 136 -1.19 -3.92 1.12
N PHE A 137 -0.66 -5.03 1.64
CA PHE A 137 0.11 -5.98 0.86
C PHE A 137 -0.82 -7.10 0.41
N HIS A 138 -0.96 -7.30 -0.90
CA HIS A 138 -1.70 -8.41 -1.46
C HIS A 138 -0.75 -9.52 -1.90
N PHE A 139 -1.08 -10.75 -1.50
CA PHE A 139 -0.24 -11.91 -1.72
C PHE A 139 -0.84 -12.85 -2.75
N ARG A 140 0.05 -13.51 -3.49
CA ARG A 140 -0.27 -14.71 -4.25
C ARG A 140 0.63 -15.83 -3.73
N VAL A 141 0.00 -16.90 -3.24
CA VAL A 141 0.67 -17.94 -2.45
C VAL A 141 1.28 -17.29 -1.19
N ASP A 142 2.59 -17.06 -1.13
CA ASP A 142 3.25 -16.39 0.01
C ASP A 142 3.91 -15.06 -0.36
N ARG A 143 3.87 -14.66 -1.63
CA ARG A 143 4.66 -13.51 -2.10
C ARG A 143 3.77 -12.33 -2.43
N VAL A 144 4.26 -11.15 -2.09
CA VAL A 144 3.64 -9.88 -2.47
C VAL A 144 3.51 -9.85 -3.99
N GLN A 145 2.28 -9.77 -4.49
CA GLN A 145 2.00 -9.55 -5.91
C GLN A 145 1.72 -8.07 -6.18
N ARG A 146 1.15 -7.38 -5.19
CA ARG A 146 0.69 -6.01 -5.30
C ARG A 146 0.79 -5.32 -3.95
N ILE A 147 1.16 -4.05 -3.96
CA ILE A 147 1.14 -3.20 -2.78
C ILE A 147 0.25 -2.00 -3.10
N GLU A 148 -0.74 -1.74 -2.26
CA GLU A 148 -1.72 -0.68 -2.43
C GLU A 148 -1.63 0.30 -1.25
N TRP A 149 -1.44 1.58 -1.54
CA TRP A 149 -1.47 2.66 -0.56
C TRP A 149 -2.71 3.49 -0.78
N SER A 150 -3.46 3.76 0.29
CA SER A 150 -4.59 4.68 0.27
C SER A 150 -4.34 5.86 1.20
N PHE A 151 -4.80 7.04 0.80
CA PHE A 151 -4.53 8.28 1.52
C PHE A 151 -5.81 9.01 1.93
N ALA A 152 -5.80 9.69 3.07
CA ALA A 152 -6.86 10.62 3.50
C ALA A 152 -7.05 11.79 2.55
N PRO A 153 -8.27 12.27 2.32
CA PRO A 153 -8.45 13.61 1.80
C PRO A 153 -7.70 14.58 2.73
N ILE A 154 -7.00 15.55 2.16
CA ILE A 154 -6.52 16.68 2.95
C ILE A 154 -7.71 17.63 3.01
N ASP A 155 -8.30 17.79 4.20
CA ASP A 155 -9.40 18.72 4.45
C ASP A 155 -9.01 20.18 4.15
#